data_AF-A0A2E8JTD5-F1
#
_entry.id   AF-A0A2E8JTD5-F1
#
_cell.length_a   1.000
_cell.length_b   1.000
_cell.length_c   1.000
_cell.angle_alpha   90.00
_cell.angle_beta   90.00
_cell.angle_gamma   90.00
#
_symmetry.space_group_name_H-M   'P 1'
#
loop_
_entity.id
_entity.type
_entity.pdbx_description
1 polymer ?
#
loop_
_entity_poly.entity_id
_entity_poly.type
_entity_poly.pdbx_seq_one_letter_code
_entity_poly.pdbx_strand_id
1 'polypeptide(L)'
;MFGMQDPSQTLLQIERYMQEGRLELSEVMATQFCDMMMANKKRDPQQQIFFVKGLRLMCDVYLLRGKANQSASAIKRMHKERKILKKILVKNAPAMLASMQPEHEDYLRAGRLFAAAGKTGAAKKSFATCESLVAGHLPAAIAAVQLIANKKHVERLIAGIDSAGAVIQTSGAFQLNPEHAPPVLLDEVMSALSLAIEQLPSHGQQCSQRLDELKRQQAAILAGEQAANERLQSALDNLKPKHDYYQYG
;
A
#
# COMPACT_ATOMS: atom_id res chain seq x y z
N MET A 1 27.05 -3.25 20.35
CA MET A 1 26.96 -3.08 18.88
C MET A 1 26.26 -4.32 18.34
N PHE A 2 25.09 -4.21 17.71
CA PHE A 2 24.45 -5.39 17.10
C PHE A 2 25.32 -5.86 15.92
N GLY A 3 25.76 -7.11 15.92
CA GLY A 3 26.63 -7.69 14.90
C GLY A 3 25.90 -7.87 13.57
N MET A 4 25.81 -6.81 12.77
CA MET A 4 25.20 -6.83 11.43
C MET A 4 26.17 -7.42 10.39
N GLN A 5 26.39 -8.74 10.42
CA GLN A 5 27.25 -9.41 9.43
C GLN A 5 26.55 -9.64 8.09
N ASP A 6 25.23 -9.83 8.09
CA ASP A 6 24.43 -10.04 6.87
C ASP A 6 23.30 -8.98 6.77
N PRO A 7 23.33 -8.10 5.75
CA PRO A 7 22.27 -7.13 5.50
C PRO A 7 20.87 -7.75 5.35
N SER A 8 20.76 -8.95 4.78
CA SER A 8 19.48 -9.60 4.55
C SER A 8 18.83 -10.05 5.86
N GLN A 9 19.61 -10.68 6.75
CA GLN A 9 19.17 -11.09 8.09
C GLN A 9 18.82 -9.89 8.96
N THR A 10 19.58 -8.80 8.83
CA THR A 10 19.30 -7.55 9.56
C THR A 10 17.93 -6.99 9.16
N LEU A 11 17.59 -6.97 7.87
CA LEU A 11 16.28 -6.50 7.39
C LEU A 11 15.14 -7.38 7.91
N LEU A 12 15.31 -8.71 7.89
CA LEU A 12 14.33 -9.64 8.45
C LEU A 12 14.14 -9.43 9.96
N GLN A 13 15.22 -9.15 10.69
CA GLN A 13 15.16 -8.92 12.13
C GLN A 13 14.43 -7.61 12.47
N ILE A 14 14.60 -6.55 11.66
CA ILE A 14 13.83 -5.31 11.79
C ILE A 14 12.33 -5.61 11.63
N GLU A 15 11.96 -6.35 10.59
CA GLU A 15 10.57 -6.75 10.33
C GLU A 15 9.97 -7.55 11.48
N ARG A 16 10.71 -8.53 12.03
CA ARG A 16 10.29 -9.29 13.21
C ARG A 16 10.07 -8.40 14.43
N TYR A 17 11.00 -7.51 14.74
CA TYR A 17 10.83 -6.58 15.86
C TYR A 17 9.63 -5.65 15.66
N MET A 18 9.33 -5.23 14.42
CA MET A 18 8.11 -4.47 14.14
C MET A 18 6.85 -5.30 14.43
N GLN A 19 6.81 -6.56 13.99
CA GLN A 19 5.68 -7.47 14.22
C GLN A 19 5.48 -7.80 15.70
N GLU A 20 6.57 -7.94 16.46
CA GLU A 20 6.57 -8.16 17.91
C GLU A 20 6.27 -6.90 18.72
N GLY A 21 6.04 -5.75 18.08
CA GLY A 21 5.81 -4.47 18.75
C GLY A 21 7.05 -3.88 19.43
N ARG A 22 8.25 -4.43 19.19
CA ARG A 22 9.53 -3.96 19.73
C ARG A 22 10.08 -2.78 18.93
N LEU A 23 9.25 -1.75 18.77
CA LEU A 23 9.50 -0.63 17.84
C LEU A 23 10.78 0.16 18.16
N GLU A 24 11.20 0.20 19.43
CA GLU A 24 12.45 0.88 19.80
C GLU A 24 13.67 0.16 19.26
N LEU A 25 13.69 -1.17 19.37
CA LEU A 25 14.76 -1.99 18.81
C LEU A 25 14.74 -1.93 17.29
N SER A 26 13.55 -1.95 16.67
CA SER A 26 13.41 -1.75 15.22
C SER A 26 13.99 -0.42 14.77
N GLU A 27 13.76 0.67 15.50
CA GLU A 27 14.29 1.99 15.14
C GLU A 27 15.81 2.04 15.24
N VAL A 28 16.36 1.57 16.37
CA VAL A 28 17.82 1.54 16.57
C VAL A 28 18.48 0.70 15.47
N MET A 29 17.93 -0.48 15.19
CA MET A 29 18.46 -1.38 14.18
C MET A 29 18.31 -0.82 12.76
N ALA A 30 17.17 -0.24 12.41
CA ALA A 30 16.96 0.39 11.09
C ALA A 30 17.89 1.60 10.87
N THR A 31 18.11 2.41 11.91
CA THR A 31 19.02 3.55 11.87
C THR A 31 20.46 3.09 11.65
N GLN A 32 20.94 2.16 12.48
CA GLN A 32 22.29 1.59 12.37
C GLN A 32 22.52 0.93 11.01
N PHE A 33 21.53 0.18 10.51
CA PHE A 33 21.58 -0.42 9.18
C PHE A 33 21.71 0.64 8.09
N CYS A 34 20.88 1.68 8.12
CA CYS A 34 20.93 2.75 7.11
C CYS A 34 22.26 3.52 7.16
N ASP A 35 22.80 3.78 8.35
CA ASP A 35 24.09 4.45 8.52
C ASP A 35 25.25 3.61 7.96
N MET A 36 25.26 2.30 8.25
CA MET A 36 26.23 1.35 7.68
C MET A 36 26.15 1.33 6.15
N MET A 37 24.95 1.23 5.58
CA MET A 37 24.76 1.23 4.13
C MET A 37 25.17 2.57 3.50
N MET A 38 24.96 3.69 4.19
CA MET A 38 25.41 5.02 3.75
C MET A 38 26.94 5.18 3.76
N ALA A 39 27.62 4.53 4.72
CA ALA A 39 29.08 4.55 4.81
C ALA A 39 29.72 3.82 3.62
N ASN A 40 29.13 2.70 3.17
CA ASN A 40 29.59 2.01 1.97
C ASN A 40 29.23 2.79 0.69
N LYS A 41 30.21 3.44 0.05
CA LYS A 41 30.00 4.22 -1.19
C LYS A 41 29.94 3.39 -2.47
N LYS A 42 30.47 2.15 -2.46
CA LYS A 42 30.55 1.27 -3.63
C LYS A 42 29.61 0.08 -3.44
N ARG A 43 28.31 0.35 -3.49
CA ARG A 43 27.29 -0.68 -3.35
C ARG A 43 27.05 -1.39 -4.68
N ASP A 44 27.06 -2.72 -4.64
CA ASP A 44 26.58 -3.55 -5.73
C ASP A 44 25.03 -3.45 -5.87
N PRO A 45 24.41 -4.01 -6.93
CA PRO A 45 22.96 -3.97 -7.11
C PRO A 45 22.17 -4.51 -5.91
N GLN A 46 22.60 -5.63 -5.32
CA GLN A 46 21.92 -6.28 -4.21
C GLN A 46 21.99 -5.44 -2.93
N GLN A 47 23.16 -4.88 -2.64
CA GLN A 47 23.38 -3.94 -1.54
C GLN A 47 22.52 -2.67 -1.72
N GLN A 48 22.38 -2.16 -2.94
CA GLN A 48 21.49 -1.01 -3.17
C GLN A 48 20.01 -1.39 -2.95
N ILE A 49 19.58 -2.60 -3.32
CA ILE A 49 18.22 -3.11 -3.01
C ILE A 49 18.01 -3.13 -1.49
N PHE A 50 18.96 -3.71 -0.76
CA PHE A 50 18.89 -3.77 0.70
C PHE A 50 18.86 -2.39 1.34
N PHE A 51 19.63 -1.43 0.83
CA PHE A 51 19.61 -0.07 1.35
C PHE A 51 18.23 0.60 1.17
N VAL A 52 17.63 0.47 -0.01
CA VAL A 52 16.27 1.00 -0.26
C VAL A 52 15.24 0.31 0.64
N LYS A 53 15.34 -1.02 0.86
CA LYS A 53 14.46 -1.75 1.80
C LYS A 53 14.64 -1.22 3.24
N GLY A 54 15.87 -1.00 3.69
CA GLY A 54 16.13 -0.43 5.02
C GLY A 54 15.55 0.96 5.21
N LEU A 55 15.66 1.84 4.21
CA LEU A 55 15.08 3.18 4.25
C LEU A 55 13.54 3.16 4.33
N ARG A 56 12.90 2.20 3.65
CA ARG A 56 11.44 1.99 3.73
C ARG A 56 11.04 1.53 5.12
N LEU A 57 11.71 0.52 5.67
CA LEU A 57 11.47 0.06 7.04
C LEU A 57 11.69 1.16 8.07
N MET A 58 12.73 1.99 7.90
CA MET A 58 12.97 3.15 8.77
C MET A 58 11.80 4.16 8.72
N CYS A 59 11.24 4.41 7.52
CA CYS A 59 10.04 5.24 7.38
C CYS A 59 8.83 4.61 8.09
N ASP A 60 8.61 3.31 7.91
CA ASP A 60 7.50 2.58 8.52
C ASP A 60 7.63 2.55 10.06
N VAL A 61 8.83 2.35 10.60
CA VAL A 61 9.10 2.44 12.05
C VAL A 61 8.84 3.84 12.58
N TYR A 62 9.29 4.90 11.88
CA TYR A 62 8.99 6.27 12.31
C TYR A 62 7.50 6.57 12.36
N LEU A 63 6.73 6.02 11.42
CA LEU A 63 5.28 6.16 11.42
C LEU A 63 4.67 5.45 12.64
N LEU A 64 5.01 4.18 12.86
CA LEU A 64 4.50 3.38 13.99
C LEU A 64 4.87 3.95 15.36
N ARG A 65 6.04 4.60 15.47
CA ARG A 65 6.49 5.23 16.71
C ARG A 65 5.94 6.65 16.94
N GLY A 66 5.13 7.19 16.03
CA GLY A 66 4.69 8.58 16.11
C GLY A 66 5.84 9.59 15.96
N LYS A 67 6.98 9.18 15.40
CA LYS A 67 8.18 10.02 15.18
C LYS A 67 8.21 10.64 13.78
N ALA A 68 7.04 10.93 13.22
CA ALA A 68 6.90 11.44 11.86
C ALA A 68 7.71 12.72 11.59
N ASN A 69 7.90 13.58 12.60
CA ASN A 69 8.71 14.80 12.51
C ASN A 69 10.20 14.53 12.18
N GLN A 70 10.72 13.35 12.52
CA GLN A 70 12.12 12.94 12.29
C GLN A 70 12.32 12.29 10.91
N SER A 71 11.24 11.97 10.20
CA SER A 71 11.28 11.14 8.97
C SER A 71 11.72 11.88 7.70
N ALA A 72 11.81 13.21 7.71
CA ALA A 72 12.01 13.99 6.49
C ALA A 72 13.31 13.64 5.73
N SER A 73 14.40 13.38 6.47
CA SER A 73 15.68 12.96 5.89
C SER A 73 15.57 11.56 5.26
N ALA A 74 14.91 10.63 5.95
CA ALA A 74 14.67 9.27 5.49
C ALA A 74 13.81 9.25 4.22
N ILE A 75 12.71 9.99 4.16
CA ILE A 75 11.85 10.11 2.96
C ILE A 75 12.65 10.63 1.77
N LYS A 76 13.38 11.74 1.95
CA LYS A 76 14.19 12.34 0.86
C LYS A 76 15.25 11.35 0.38
N ARG A 77 15.86 10.60 1.30
CA ARG A 77 16.86 9.58 0.98
C ARG A 77 16.24 8.41 0.23
N MET A 78 15.11 7.88 0.70
CA MET A 78 14.38 6.77 0.07
C MET A 78 14.11 7.05 -1.41
N HIS A 79 13.50 8.19 -1.74
CA HIS A 79 13.24 8.53 -3.15
C HIS A 79 14.53 8.73 -3.97
N LYS A 80 15.58 9.32 -3.39
CA LYS A 80 16.86 9.49 -4.07
C LYS A 80 17.51 8.13 -4.38
N GLU A 81 17.61 7.27 -3.38
CA GLU A 81 18.28 5.97 -3.49
C GLU A 81 17.49 4.98 -4.36
N ARG A 82 16.16 5.11 -4.42
CA ARG A 82 15.33 4.38 -5.39
C ARG A 82 15.64 4.79 -6.84
N LYS A 83 15.80 6.09 -7.11
CA LYS A 83 16.19 6.55 -8.45
C LYS A 83 17.58 6.04 -8.85
N ILE A 84 18.50 5.97 -7.89
CA ILE A 84 19.83 5.38 -8.09
C ILE A 84 19.71 3.88 -8.37
N LEU A 85 18.91 3.15 -7.57
CA LEU A 85 18.67 1.73 -7.75
C LEU A 85 18.13 1.42 -9.14
N LYS A 86 17.12 2.16 -9.61
CA LYS A 86 16.58 2.00 -10.97
C LYS A 86 17.68 2.12 -12.04
N LYS A 87 18.57 3.11 -11.93
CA LYS A 87 19.71 3.27 -12.86
C LYS A 87 20.70 2.10 -12.80
N ILE A 88 21.01 1.64 -11.59
CA ILE A 88 21.92 0.50 -11.39
C ILE A 88 21.34 -0.78 -11.98
N LEU A 89 20.05 -1.05 -11.77
CA LEU A 89 19.40 -2.26 -12.28
C LEU A 89 19.24 -2.24 -13.81
N VAL A 90 18.83 -1.12 -14.39
CA VAL A 90 18.77 -0.96 -15.87
C VAL A 90 20.12 -1.28 -16.52
N LYS A 91 21.23 -0.90 -15.88
CA LYS A 91 22.58 -1.13 -16.44
C LYS A 91 23.10 -2.54 -16.18
N ASN A 92 22.93 -3.07 -14.97
CA ASN A 92 23.69 -4.23 -14.51
C ASN A 92 22.84 -5.48 -14.26
N ALA A 93 21.54 -5.34 -14.03
CA ALA A 93 20.64 -6.47 -13.74
C ALA A 93 19.18 -6.15 -14.14
N PRO A 94 18.86 -6.00 -15.44
CA PRO A 94 17.52 -5.58 -15.88
C PRO A 94 16.40 -6.53 -15.44
N ALA A 95 16.69 -7.83 -15.33
CA ALA A 95 15.76 -8.84 -14.86
C ALA A 95 15.24 -8.57 -13.43
N MET A 96 16.01 -7.85 -12.59
CA MET A 96 15.61 -7.50 -11.22
C MET A 96 14.76 -6.23 -11.13
N LEU A 97 14.46 -5.55 -12.25
CA LEU A 97 13.56 -4.39 -12.24
C LEU A 97 12.14 -4.77 -11.84
N ALA A 98 11.68 -5.95 -12.27
CA ALA A 98 10.35 -6.46 -11.94
C ALA A 98 10.19 -6.79 -10.44
N SER A 99 11.28 -7.11 -9.74
CA SER A 99 11.26 -7.37 -8.29
C SER A 99 11.34 -6.11 -7.43
N MET A 100 11.45 -4.92 -8.04
CA MET A 100 11.39 -3.68 -7.28
C MET A 100 9.97 -3.43 -6.77
N GLN A 101 9.84 -3.15 -5.47
CA GLN A 101 8.57 -2.61 -4.97
C GLN A 101 8.18 -1.35 -5.77
N PRO A 102 6.91 -1.22 -6.16
CA PRO A 102 6.44 -0.14 -7.02
C PRO A 102 6.71 1.26 -6.46
N GLU A 103 6.79 2.24 -7.35
CA GLU A 103 7.04 3.64 -6.98
C GLU A 103 5.99 4.23 -6.05
N HIS A 104 4.73 3.92 -6.35
CA HIS A 104 3.57 4.51 -5.70
C HIS A 104 3.56 4.21 -4.19
N GLU A 105 4.06 3.04 -3.77
CA GLU A 105 4.13 2.70 -2.35
C GLU A 105 5.11 3.58 -1.56
N ASP A 106 6.19 4.06 -2.18
CA ASP A 106 7.11 4.99 -1.53
C ASP A 106 6.46 6.36 -1.32
N TYR A 107 5.63 6.79 -2.30
CA TYR A 107 4.83 7.99 -2.17
C TYR A 107 3.69 7.84 -1.15
N LEU A 108 3.09 6.65 -1.03
CA LEU A 108 2.12 6.34 0.04
C LEU A 108 2.76 6.46 1.42
N ARG A 109 3.95 5.84 1.63
CA ARG A 109 4.72 5.95 2.88
C ARG A 109 5.05 7.39 3.21
N ALA A 110 5.57 8.14 2.22
CA ALA A 110 5.89 9.55 2.39
C ALA A 110 4.64 10.39 2.74
N GLY A 111 3.51 10.14 2.07
CA GLY A 111 2.24 10.83 2.32
C GLY A 111 1.75 10.63 3.75
N ARG A 112 1.75 9.39 4.24
CA ARG A 112 1.37 9.06 5.63
C ARG A 112 2.26 9.79 6.65
N LEU A 113 3.57 9.74 6.45
CA LEU A 113 4.52 10.43 7.34
C LEU A 113 4.39 11.95 7.30
N PHE A 114 4.23 12.56 6.12
CA PHE A 114 4.01 14.00 6.03
C PHE A 114 2.72 14.41 6.72
N ALA A 115 1.65 13.64 6.56
CA ALA A 115 0.38 13.93 7.23
C ALA A 115 0.51 13.81 8.76
N ALA A 116 1.13 12.74 9.25
CA ALA A 116 1.41 12.55 10.67
C ALA A 116 2.35 13.63 11.26
N ALA A 117 3.22 14.23 10.44
CA ALA A 117 4.06 15.37 10.82
C ALA A 117 3.36 16.74 10.68
N GLY A 118 2.06 16.79 10.38
CA GLY A 118 1.30 18.03 10.16
C GLY A 118 1.64 18.76 8.85
N LYS A 119 2.44 18.17 7.97
CA LYS A 119 2.88 18.76 6.69
C LYS A 119 1.88 18.49 5.58
N THR A 120 0.68 19.07 5.72
CA THR A 120 -0.49 18.81 4.86
C THR A 120 -0.21 19.01 3.37
N GLY A 121 0.51 20.07 2.98
CA GLY A 121 0.85 20.32 1.57
C GLY A 121 1.74 19.23 0.94
N ALA A 122 2.74 18.76 1.68
CA ALA A 122 3.64 17.68 1.24
C ALA A 122 2.91 16.34 1.18
N ALA A 123 2.01 16.08 2.14
CA ALA A 123 1.16 14.89 2.15
C ALA A 123 0.22 14.85 0.93
N LYS A 124 -0.50 15.95 0.66
CA LYS A 124 -1.38 16.08 -0.52
C LYS A 124 -0.64 15.79 -1.82
N LYS A 125 0.56 16.36 -1.98
CA LYS A 125 1.40 16.11 -3.16
C LYS A 125 1.81 14.66 -3.29
N SER A 126 2.15 14.00 -2.18
CA SER A 126 2.58 12.60 -2.16
C SER A 126 1.43 11.66 -2.52
N PHE A 127 0.24 11.83 -1.94
CA PHE A 127 -0.93 11.03 -2.31
C PHE A 127 -1.36 11.26 -3.76
N ALA A 128 -1.36 12.51 -4.24
CA ALA A 128 -1.65 12.79 -5.65
C ALA A 128 -0.63 12.17 -6.60
N THR A 129 0.65 12.12 -6.21
CA THR A 129 1.69 11.46 -7.02
C THR A 129 1.47 9.94 -7.04
N CYS A 130 1.12 9.33 -5.90
CA CYS A 130 0.74 7.92 -5.81
C CYS A 130 -0.37 7.56 -6.81
N GLU A 131 -1.45 8.35 -6.83
CA GLU A 131 -2.58 8.15 -7.75
C GLU A 131 -2.24 8.40 -9.22
N SER A 132 -1.32 9.33 -9.51
CA SER A 132 -0.87 9.55 -10.89
C SER A 132 -0.05 8.38 -11.45
N LEU A 133 0.55 7.57 -10.57
CA LEU A 133 1.32 6.38 -10.92
C LEU A 133 0.42 5.15 -11.04
N VAL A 134 -0.61 5.07 -10.20
CA VAL A 134 -1.63 4.00 -10.23
C VAL A 134 -2.99 4.67 -10.04
N ALA A 135 -3.76 4.76 -11.12
CA ALA A 135 -5.13 5.22 -11.06
C ALA A 135 -5.96 4.30 -10.15
N GLY A 136 -6.83 4.86 -9.31
CA GLY A 136 -7.64 4.06 -8.39
C GLY A 136 -6.86 3.42 -7.23
N HIS A 137 -5.68 3.94 -6.87
CA HIS A 137 -4.88 3.43 -5.75
C HIS A 137 -5.59 3.61 -4.39
N LEU A 138 -6.49 2.67 -4.07
CA LEU A 138 -7.40 2.72 -2.92
C LEU A 138 -6.70 2.92 -1.56
N PRO A 139 -5.56 2.25 -1.23
CA PRO A 139 -4.88 2.51 0.03
C PRO A 139 -4.41 3.97 0.23
N ALA A 140 -4.14 4.68 -0.87
CA ALA A 140 -3.72 6.08 -0.83
C ALA A 140 -4.91 7.01 -0.62
N ALA A 141 -6.03 6.73 -1.29
CA ALA A 141 -7.27 7.47 -1.09
C ALA A 141 -7.78 7.33 0.35
N ILE A 142 -7.76 6.11 0.90
CA ILE A 142 -8.11 5.83 2.31
C ILE A 142 -7.21 6.63 3.26
N ALA A 143 -5.88 6.53 3.09
CA ALA A 143 -4.93 7.25 3.94
C ALA A 143 -5.13 8.78 3.86
N ALA A 144 -5.44 9.31 2.67
CA ALA A 144 -5.68 10.73 2.47
C ALA A 144 -6.97 11.22 3.17
N VAL A 145 -8.04 10.42 3.16
CA VAL A 145 -9.27 10.69 3.90
C VAL A 145 -9.02 10.61 5.40
N GLN A 146 -8.39 9.54 5.88
CA GLN A 146 -8.15 9.33 7.32
C GLN A 146 -7.26 10.41 7.95
N LEU A 147 -6.26 10.91 7.21
CA LEU A 147 -5.24 11.78 7.79
C LEU A 147 -5.43 13.26 7.49
N ILE A 148 -5.98 13.61 6.31
CA ILE A 148 -6.06 15.00 5.82
C ILE A 148 -7.27 15.23 4.91
N ALA A 149 -8.44 14.74 5.31
CA ALA A 149 -9.66 14.77 4.51
C ALA A 149 -9.93 16.11 3.83
N ASN A 150 -10.38 16.05 2.58
CA ASN A 150 -11.01 17.15 1.87
C ASN A 150 -11.85 16.59 0.72
N LYS A 151 -12.62 17.47 0.06
CA LYS A 151 -13.54 17.09 -1.02
C LYS A 151 -12.88 16.21 -2.08
N LYS A 152 -11.72 16.60 -2.59
CA LYS A 152 -11.00 15.83 -3.62
C LYS A 152 -10.58 14.45 -3.13
N HIS A 153 -10.18 14.33 -1.86
CA HIS A 153 -9.77 13.03 -1.30
C HIS A 153 -10.97 12.08 -1.19
N VAL A 154 -12.15 12.59 -0.81
CA VAL A 154 -13.38 11.78 -0.73
C VAL A 154 -13.84 11.37 -2.13
N GLU A 155 -13.80 12.27 -3.11
CA GLU A 155 -14.09 11.94 -4.53
C GLU A 155 -13.17 10.82 -5.05
N ARG A 156 -11.88 10.85 -4.69
CA ARG A 156 -10.92 9.80 -5.04
C ARG A 156 -11.17 8.48 -4.31
N LEU A 157 -11.57 8.53 -3.04
CA LEU A 157 -11.96 7.32 -2.31
C LEU A 157 -13.14 6.63 -3.00
N ILE A 158 -14.18 7.40 -3.35
CA ILE A 158 -15.35 6.88 -4.05
C ILE A 158 -14.94 6.27 -5.39
N ALA A 159 -14.18 7.00 -6.21
CA ALA A 159 -13.70 6.48 -7.50
C ALA A 159 -12.82 5.23 -7.35
N GLY A 160 -11.98 5.19 -6.30
CA GLY A 160 -11.15 4.04 -5.97
C GLY A 160 -11.98 2.79 -5.62
N ILE A 161 -13.03 2.96 -4.81
CA ILE A 161 -13.97 1.88 -4.46
C ILE A 161 -14.69 1.39 -5.71
N ASP A 162 -15.24 2.31 -6.50
CA ASP A 162 -15.97 1.98 -7.73
C ASP A 162 -15.06 1.21 -8.72
N SER A 163 -13.77 1.55 -8.80
CA SER A 163 -12.78 0.86 -9.63
C SER A 163 -12.30 -0.49 -9.06
N ALA A 164 -12.35 -0.68 -7.73
CA ALA A 164 -11.85 -1.90 -7.10
C ALA A 164 -12.76 -3.11 -7.32
N GLY A 165 -14.02 -2.87 -7.68
CA GLY A 165 -15.03 -3.90 -7.94
C GLY A 165 -15.74 -4.38 -6.67
N ALA A 166 -16.36 -5.56 -6.76
CA ALA A 166 -17.12 -6.15 -5.67
C ALA A 166 -16.24 -6.64 -4.51
N VAL A 167 -16.85 -6.74 -3.32
CA VAL A 167 -16.25 -7.39 -2.15
C VAL A 167 -15.96 -8.85 -2.48
N ILE A 168 -14.77 -9.31 -2.10
CA ILE A 168 -14.39 -10.72 -2.14
C ILE A 168 -13.93 -11.18 -0.76
N GLN A 169 -14.00 -12.48 -0.51
CA GLN A 169 -13.46 -13.14 0.67
C GLN A 169 -12.26 -14.00 0.27
N THR A 170 -11.09 -13.64 0.78
CA THR A 170 -9.83 -14.34 0.53
C THR A 170 -9.19 -14.69 1.87
N SER A 171 -8.82 -15.97 2.05
CA SER A 171 -8.21 -16.45 3.29
C SER A 171 -8.98 -16.09 4.57
N GLY A 172 -10.32 -16.09 4.50
CA GLY A 172 -11.20 -15.77 5.62
C GLY A 172 -11.44 -14.28 5.87
N ALA A 173 -10.78 -13.37 5.13
CA ALA A 173 -10.96 -11.93 5.27
C ALA A 173 -11.72 -11.33 4.08
N PHE A 174 -12.61 -10.37 4.36
CA PHE A 174 -13.28 -9.57 3.33
C PHE A 174 -12.38 -8.44 2.86
N GLN A 175 -12.27 -8.26 1.55
CA GLN A 175 -11.39 -7.26 0.96
C GLN A 175 -11.90 -6.76 -0.38
N LEU A 176 -11.45 -5.56 -0.76
CA LEU A 176 -11.49 -5.05 -2.13
C LEU A 176 -10.12 -5.27 -2.77
N ASN A 177 -10.11 -5.56 -4.07
CA ASN A 177 -8.89 -5.88 -4.80
C ASN A 177 -8.71 -4.93 -6.00
N PRO A 178 -8.20 -3.71 -5.78
CA PRO A 178 -7.96 -2.74 -6.84
C PRO A 178 -6.90 -3.24 -7.83
N GLU A 179 -7.07 -2.87 -9.10
CA GLU A 179 -6.10 -3.24 -10.15
C GLU A 179 -4.77 -2.50 -9.92
N HIS A 180 -3.65 -3.22 -10.01
CA HIS A 180 -2.29 -2.69 -9.84
C HIS A 180 -1.99 -2.02 -8.48
N ALA A 181 -2.84 -2.20 -7.47
CA ALA A 181 -2.61 -1.76 -6.10
C ALA A 181 -2.83 -2.91 -5.11
N PRO A 182 -2.26 -2.84 -3.90
CA PRO A 182 -2.48 -3.87 -2.88
C PRO A 182 -3.97 -4.04 -2.52
N PRO A 183 -4.41 -5.27 -2.19
CA PRO A 183 -5.73 -5.50 -1.61
C PRO A 183 -5.92 -4.68 -0.33
N VAL A 184 -7.17 -4.29 -0.07
CA VAL A 184 -7.53 -3.53 1.12
C VAL A 184 -8.65 -4.25 1.86
N LEU A 185 -8.47 -4.42 3.17
CA LEU A 185 -9.50 -5.00 4.03
C LEU A 185 -10.77 -4.16 4.00
N LEU A 186 -11.92 -4.83 3.95
CA LEU A 186 -13.21 -4.17 3.86
C LEU A 186 -13.44 -3.19 5.02
N ASP A 187 -13.04 -3.58 6.23
CA ASP A 187 -13.18 -2.76 7.43
C ASP A 187 -12.42 -1.43 7.34
N GLU A 188 -11.26 -1.40 6.68
CA GLU A 188 -10.50 -0.16 6.46
C GLU A 188 -11.24 0.78 5.50
N VAL A 189 -11.86 0.23 4.45
CA VAL A 189 -12.67 0.99 3.49
C VAL A 189 -13.91 1.57 4.17
N MET A 190 -14.61 0.74 4.93
CA MET A 190 -15.82 1.13 5.65
C MET A 190 -15.52 2.20 6.72
N SER A 191 -14.42 2.05 7.44
CA SER A 191 -13.95 3.06 8.40
C SER A 191 -13.66 4.40 7.72
N ALA A 192 -13.00 4.40 6.56
CA ALA A 192 -12.73 5.61 5.80
C ALA A 192 -14.01 6.28 5.28
N LEU A 193 -15.00 5.50 4.83
CA LEU A 193 -16.31 6.02 4.42
C LEU A 193 -17.07 6.65 5.58
N SER A 194 -17.12 5.99 6.73
CA SER A 194 -17.74 6.54 7.95
C SER A 194 -17.11 7.87 8.35
N LEU A 195 -15.79 7.95 8.34
CA LEU A 195 -15.08 9.20 8.62
C LEU A 195 -15.38 10.29 7.59
N ALA A 196 -15.47 9.93 6.30
CA ALA A 196 -15.82 10.87 5.24
C ALA A 196 -17.25 11.43 5.41
N ILE A 197 -18.20 10.61 5.85
CA ILE A 197 -19.58 11.03 6.14
C ILE A 197 -19.58 12.07 7.27
N GLU A 198 -18.83 11.81 8.34
CA GLU A 198 -18.74 12.70 9.51
C GLU A 198 -18.04 14.03 9.17
N GLN A 199 -16.91 13.98 8.46
CA GLN A 199 -16.08 15.16 8.22
C GLN A 199 -16.52 15.97 6.99
N LEU A 200 -17.19 15.36 6.01
CA LEU A 200 -17.62 16.01 4.77
C LEU A 200 -19.09 15.71 4.44
N PRO A 201 -20.04 16.37 5.12
CA PRO A 201 -21.47 16.19 4.86
C PRO A 201 -21.89 16.40 3.39
N SER A 202 -21.17 17.26 2.66
CA SER A 202 -21.39 17.50 1.22
C SER A 202 -21.29 16.24 0.34
N HIS A 203 -20.57 15.21 0.78
CA HIS A 203 -20.47 13.91 0.08
C HIS A 203 -21.08 12.78 0.92
N GLY A 204 -21.71 13.11 2.05
CA GLY A 204 -22.23 12.15 3.01
C GLY A 204 -23.18 11.15 2.36
N GLN A 205 -24.14 11.62 1.55
CA GLN A 205 -25.06 10.73 0.84
C GLN A 205 -24.35 9.75 -0.09
N GLN A 206 -23.36 10.21 -0.86
CA GLN A 206 -22.61 9.34 -1.77
C GLN A 206 -21.80 8.30 -0.98
N CYS A 207 -21.14 8.71 0.11
CA CYS A 207 -20.39 7.80 0.97
C CYS A 207 -21.30 6.79 1.68
N SER A 208 -22.45 7.21 2.19
CA SER A 208 -23.44 6.32 2.83
C SER A 208 -23.94 5.25 1.86
N GLN A 209 -24.25 5.62 0.62
CA GLN A 209 -24.68 4.66 -0.40
C GLN A 209 -23.63 3.57 -0.65
N ARG A 210 -22.34 3.92 -0.77
CA ARG A 210 -21.26 2.92 -0.94
C ARG A 210 -21.07 2.09 0.32
N LEU A 211 -21.18 2.70 1.50
CA LEU A 211 -21.05 2.00 2.76
C LEU A 211 -22.14 0.93 2.92
N ASP A 212 -23.39 1.28 2.60
CA ASP A 212 -24.52 0.36 2.66
C ASP A 212 -24.42 -0.74 1.60
N GLU A 213 -23.94 -0.40 0.40
CA GLU A 213 -23.65 -1.37 -0.66
C GLU A 213 -22.61 -2.41 -0.22
N LEU A 214 -21.48 -1.95 0.33
CA LEU A 214 -20.40 -2.82 0.81
C LEU A 214 -20.88 -3.74 1.95
N LYS A 215 -21.68 -3.22 2.88
CA LYS A 215 -22.31 -4.03 3.95
C LYS A 215 -23.25 -5.08 3.38
N ARG A 216 -24.03 -4.72 2.38
CA ARG A 216 -24.94 -5.66 1.70
C ARG A 216 -24.17 -6.78 1.01
N GLN A 217 -23.09 -6.47 0.30
CA GLN A 217 -22.24 -7.48 -0.34
C GLN A 217 -21.59 -8.41 0.69
N GLN A 218 -21.06 -7.86 1.79
CA GLN A 218 -20.53 -8.68 2.89
C GLN A 218 -21.60 -9.63 3.46
N ALA A 219 -22.81 -9.13 3.71
CA ALA A 219 -23.92 -9.93 4.20
C ALA A 219 -24.34 -11.03 3.21
N ALA A 220 -24.40 -10.72 1.92
CA ALA A 220 -24.73 -11.68 0.86
C ALA A 220 -23.68 -12.81 0.76
N ILE A 221 -22.39 -12.49 0.89
CA ILE A 221 -21.33 -13.51 0.94
C ILE A 221 -21.48 -14.38 2.19
N LEU A 222 -21.76 -13.79 3.36
CA LEU A 222 -21.98 -14.54 4.60
C LEU A 222 -23.22 -15.44 4.54
N ALA A 223 -24.26 -14.99 3.84
CA ALA A 223 -25.48 -15.77 3.60
C ALA A 223 -25.32 -16.84 2.51
N GLY A 224 -24.20 -16.85 1.78
CA GLY A 224 -23.97 -17.75 0.64
C GLY A 224 -24.75 -17.36 -0.62
N GLU A 225 -25.36 -16.18 -0.65
CA GLU A 225 -26.11 -15.64 -1.80
C GLU A 225 -25.19 -15.07 -2.88
N GLN A 226 -23.96 -14.71 -2.50
CA GLN A 226 -22.92 -14.20 -3.38
C GLN A 226 -21.68 -15.08 -3.30
N ALA A 227 -21.03 -15.35 -4.44
CA ALA A 227 -19.80 -16.12 -4.46
C ALA A 227 -18.69 -15.34 -3.73
N ALA A 228 -18.07 -15.97 -2.74
CA ALA A 228 -16.94 -15.42 -1.99
C ALA A 228 -15.80 -14.89 -2.89
N ASN A 229 -15.63 -15.45 -4.10
CA ASN A 229 -14.68 -14.94 -5.08
C ASN A 229 -15.32 -14.81 -6.46
N GLU A 230 -16.18 -13.81 -6.64
CA GLU A 230 -16.88 -13.57 -7.92
C GLU A 230 -15.93 -13.47 -9.13
N ARG A 231 -14.71 -12.94 -8.96
CA ARG A 231 -13.71 -12.90 -10.04
C ARG A 231 -13.24 -14.29 -10.46
N LEU A 232 -12.99 -15.18 -9.49
CA LEU A 232 -12.65 -16.58 -9.77
C LEU A 232 -13.85 -17.30 -10.39
N GLN A 233 -15.05 -17.08 -9.86
CA GLN A 233 -16.26 -17.67 -10.39
C GLN A 233 -16.53 -17.24 -11.84
N SER A 234 -16.40 -15.94 -12.13
CA SER A 234 -16.54 -15.39 -13.48
C SER A 234 -15.47 -15.93 -14.44
N ALA A 235 -14.23 -16.08 -13.97
CA ALA A 235 -13.16 -16.69 -14.77
C ALA A 235 -13.41 -18.18 -15.04
N LEU A 236 -13.94 -18.92 -14.05
CA LEU A 236 -14.32 -20.33 -14.18
C LEU A 236 -15.53 -20.51 -15.12
N ASP A 237 -16.52 -19.61 -15.05
CA ASP A 237 -17.70 -19.65 -15.92
C ASP A 237 -17.33 -19.27 -17.36
N ASN A 238 -16.35 -18.38 -17.56
CA ASN A 238 -15.76 -18.10 -18.88
C ASN A 238 -14.90 -19.24 -19.43
N LEU A 239 -14.44 -20.16 -18.59
CA LEU A 239 -13.70 -21.37 -18.98
C LEU A 239 -14.60 -22.55 -19.36
N LYS A 240 -15.92 -22.47 -19.13
CA LYS A 240 -16.86 -23.51 -19.60
C LYS A 240 -16.96 -23.44 -21.13
N PRO A 241 -16.63 -24.52 -21.87
CA PRO A 241 -16.71 -24.51 -23.32
C PRO A 241 -18.15 -24.25 -23.78
N LYS A 242 -18.37 -23.22 -24.60
CA LYS A 242 -19.55 -23.12 -25.46
C LYS A 242 -19.39 -24.14 -26.60
N HIS A 243 -19.65 -25.41 -26.33
CA HIS A 243 -19.86 -26.39 -27.39
C HIS A 243 -21.26 -26.99 -27.24
N ASP A 244 -22.23 -26.28 -27.80
CA ASP A 244 -23.39 -26.93 -28.42
C ASP A 244 -22.86 -27.71 -29.62
N TYR A 245 -22.68 -29.03 -29.49
CA TYR A 245 -22.70 -29.91 -30.65
C TYR A 245 -24.10 -30.47 -30.79
N TYR A 246 -24.98 -29.69 -31.41
CA TYR A 246 -26.12 -30.26 -32.11
C TYR A 246 -25.62 -30.96 -33.38
N GLN A 247 -25.92 -32.24 -33.44
CA GLN A 247 -26.50 -32.95 -34.58
C GLN A 247 -25.93 -32.64 -35.98
N TYR A 248 -25.12 -33.57 -36.48
CA TYR A 248 -25.35 -34.18 -37.78
C TYR A 248 -25.40 -35.70 -37.47
N GLY A 249 -26.52 -36.40 -37.68
CA GLY A 249 -27.08 -36.65 -39.00
C GLY A 249 -26.54 -37.99 -39.44
#